data_AF-A0A3D2C442-F1
#
_entry.id   AF-A0A3D2C442-F1
#
_cell.length_a   1.000
_cell.length_b   1.000
_cell.length_c   1.000
_cell.angle_alpha   90.00
_cell.angle_beta   90.00
_cell.angle_gamma   90.00
#
_symmetry.space_group_name_H-M   'P 1'
#
loop_
_entity.id
_entity.type
_entity.pdbx_description
1 polymer ?
#
loop_
_entity_poly.entity_id
_entity_poly.type
_entity_poly.pdbx_seq_one_letter_code
_entity_poly.pdbx_strand_id
1 'polypeptide(L)'
;LLESIARYSNRAVEPVVAQKSQILGIIVEFHGFRRSMRAAEKEYQTDLPDLGNLEQLYEMGNESIDAGAQPVVRAVWYLITYALDQGASDIHLEPKRDEALVRMRIDGILHTVHRLPRLVYPALVSRVKTLARLDIAERRRPQDGRFKTAHGETEVEMRVSTVPVAFGEKVVVRVFDPGVLTQDIERLGLFPRELAMFRGMLANRSGMMLVVGPTGSGKTTTLYSALHHVHSPRINVVTLEDPIENVHPAFNQIAMQPRIGLTFGTSLRTVLRQDPDVIMV
;
A
#
# COMPACT_ATOMS: atom_id res chain seq x y z
N LEU A 1 -10.70 38.26 -0.34
CA LEU A 1 -10.58 36.78 -0.17
C LEU A 1 -9.13 36.32 -0.33
N LEU A 2 -8.48 36.53 -1.49
CA LEU A 2 -7.10 36.10 -1.73
C LEU A 2 -6.10 36.70 -0.74
N GLU A 3 -6.19 38.01 -0.46
CA GLU A 3 -5.37 38.67 0.57
C GLU A 3 -5.59 38.09 1.97
N SER A 4 -6.82 37.71 2.29
CA SER A 4 -7.15 37.07 3.56
C SER A 4 -6.51 35.69 3.66
N ILE A 5 -6.53 34.90 2.57
CA ILE A 5 -5.90 33.57 2.51
C ILE A 5 -4.37 33.69 2.62
N ALA A 6 -3.76 34.64 1.91
CA ALA A 6 -2.32 34.90 1.99
C ALA A 6 -1.90 35.28 3.42
N ARG A 7 -2.69 36.14 4.08
CA ARG A 7 -2.44 36.56 5.46
C ARG A 7 -2.60 35.42 6.47
N TYR A 8 -3.60 34.54 6.30
CA TYR A 8 -3.82 33.40 7.19
C TYR A 8 -2.82 32.26 6.98
N SER A 9 -2.40 32.00 5.75
CA SER A 9 -1.48 30.91 5.41
C SER A 9 0.00 31.29 5.53
N ASN A 10 0.30 32.60 5.66
CA ASN A 10 1.65 33.16 5.62
C ASN A 10 2.46 32.70 4.39
N ARG A 11 1.77 32.56 3.26
CA ARG A 11 2.33 32.12 1.97
C ARG A 11 1.81 33.01 0.85
N ALA A 12 2.63 33.17 -0.19
CA ALA A 12 2.19 33.82 -1.43
C ALA A 12 1.09 32.96 -2.08
N VAL A 13 0.01 33.61 -2.51
CA VAL A 13 -1.13 32.94 -3.16
C VAL A 13 -1.12 33.31 -4.63
N GLU A 14 -1.01 32.31 -5.49
CA GLU A 14 -1.12 32.45 -6.93
C GLU A 14 -2.53 32.06 -7.39
N PRO A 15 -3.35 32.99 -7.90
CA PRO A 15 -4.70 32.68 -8.36
C PRO A 15 -4.66 31.98 -9.73
N VAL A 16 -5.34 30.84 -9.84
CA VAL A 16 -5.53 30.10 -11.09
C VAL A 16 -7.02 29.99 -11.44
N VAL A 17 -7.32 29.98 -12.74
CA VAL A 17 -8.69 29.78 -13.24
C VAL A 17 -8.95 28.28 -13.40
N ALA A 18 -10.05 27.78 -12.85
CA ALA A 18 -10.46 26.39 -12.95
C ALA A 18 -11.96 26.28 -13.20
N GLN A 19 -12.41 25.17 -13.79
CA GLN A 19 -13.84 24.92 -13.98
C GLN A 19 -14.53 24.70 -12.63
N LYS A 20 -15.80 25.10 -12.51
CA LYS A 20 -16.61 24.91 -11.29
C LYS A 20 -16.61 23.45 -10.83
N SER A 21 -16.68 22.50 -11.77
CA SER A 21 -16.61 21.06 -11.51
C SER A 21 -15.29 20.66 -10.85
N GLN A 22 -14.15 21.17 -11.34
CA GLN A 22 -12.82 20.91 -10.78
C GLN A 22 -12.66 21.52 -9.38
N ILE A 23 -13.13 22.76 -9.19
CA ILE A 23 -13.10 23.43 -7.88
C ILE A 23 -13.92 22.63 -6.86
N LEU A 24 -15.15 22.23 -7.23
CA LEU A 24 -15.99 21.42 -6.36
C LEU A 24 -15.39 20.02 -6.13
N GLY A 25 -14.75 19.43 -7.13
CA GLY A 25 -14.01 18.18 -7.02
C GLY A 25 -12.91 18.27 -5.95
N ILE A 26 -12.04 19.27 -6.03
CA ILE A 26 -10.96 19.51 -5.06
C ILE A 26 -11.51 19.82 -3.67
N ILE A 27 -12.60 20.59 -3.57
CA ILE A 27 -13.25 20.88 -2.28
C ILE A 27 -13.80 19.58 -1.66
N VAL A 28 -14.43 18.72 -2.45
CA VAL A 28 -14.94 17.41 -2.00
C VAL A 28 -13.79 16.49 -1.66
N GLU A 29 -12.69 16.51 -2.40
CA GLU A 29 -11.50 15.72 -2.11
C GLU A 29 -10.87 16.17 -0.78
N PHE A 30 -10.63 17.47 -0.61
CA PHE A 30 -9.93 18.02 0.54
C PHE A 30 -10.78 18.06 1.83
N HIS A 31 -12.09 18.31 1.70
CA HIS A 31 -13.01 18.37 2.84
C HIS A 31 -13.88 17.12 3.00
N GLY A 32 -13.91 16.21 2.02
CA GLY A 32 -14.76 15.02 2.01
C GLY A 32 -14.45 14.11 3.18
N PHE A 33 -13.17 13.89 3.49
CA PHE A 33 -12.77 13.13 4.66
C PHE A 33 -13.27 13.77 5.96
N ARG A 34 -13.03 15.06 6.18
CA ARG A 34 -13.51 15.77 7.38
C ARG A 34 -15.04 15.78 7.47
N ARG A 35 -15.73 15.87 6.33
CA ARG A 35 -17.20 15.82 6.26
C ARG A 35 -17.72 14.43 6.61
N SER A 36 -17.12 13.38 6.06
CA SER A 36 -17.42 11.98 6.38
C SER A 36 -17.15 11.67 7.84
N MET A 37 -16.02 12.14 8.40
CA MET A 37 -15.70 11.97 9.82
C MET A 37 -16.69 12.70 10.73
N ARG A 38 -17.11 13.92 10.38
CA ARG A 38 -18.14 14.66 11.13
C ARG A 38 -19.53 14.02 11.01
N ALA A 39 -19.87 13.48 9.85
CA ALA A 39 -21.13 12.78 9.64
C ALA A 39 -21.17 11.48 10.46
N ALA A 40 -20.09 10.69 10.41
CA ALA A 40 -19.90 9.51 11.25
C ALA A 40 -19.95 9.88 12.74
N GLU A 41 -19.24 10.92 13.17
CA GLU A 41 -19.25 11.36 14.56
C GLU A 41 -20.66 11.75 15.03
N LYS A 42 -21.46 12.43 14.21
CA LYS A 42 -22.86 12.74 14.54
C LYS A 42 -23.73 11.50 14.62
N GLU A 43 -23.57 10.57 13.68
CA GLU A 43 -24.27 9.28 13.69
C GLU A 43 -23.99 8.52 15.00
N TYR A 44 -22.72 8.43 15.39
CA TYR A 44 -22.28 7.77 16.62
C TYR A 44 -22.47 8.58 17.92
N GLN A 45 -22.74 9.89 17.84
CA GLN A 45 -23.11 10.71 19.00
C GLN A 45 -24.60 10.62 19.34
N THR A 46 -25.44 10.37 18.33
CA THR A 46 -26.90 10.29 18.50
C THR A 46 -27.32 8.92 19.01
N ASP A 47 -26.61 7.87 18.59
CA ASP A 47 -26.66 6.53 19.18
C ASP A 47 -25.50 6.36 20.16
N LEU A 48 -25.73 6.60 21.46
CA LEU A 48 -24.85 6.05 22.50
C LEU A 48 -24.75 4.54 22.23
N PRO A 49 -23.57 3.99 21.88
CA PRO A 49 -23.51 2.62 21.40
C PRO A 49 -23.70 1.69 22.59
N ASP A 50 -24.92 1.17 22.74
CA ASP A 50 -25.08 -0.17 23.28
C ASP A 50 -24.40 -1.13 22.29
N LEU A 51 -23.60 -2.05 22.82
CA LEU A 51 -22.71 -2.92 22.04
C LEU A 51 -23.44 -3.76 20.98
N GLY A 52 -24.77 -3.91 21.10
CA GLY A 52 -25.63 -4.61 20.15
C GLY A 52 -25.86 -3.89 18.81
N ASN A 53 -25.78 -2.55 18.73
CA ASN A 53 -26.05 -1.84 17.46
C ASN A 53 -24.91 -1.94 16.44
N LEU A 54 -23.71 -2.33 16.87
CA LEU A 54 -22.63 -2.66 15.95
C LEU A 54 -23.01 -3.89 15.11
N GLU A 55 -23.69 -4.90 15.68
CA GLU A 55 -24.13 -6.15 15.01
C GLU A 55 -25.11 -5.91 13.84
N GLN A 56 -25.93 -4.87 13.91
CA GLN A 56 -26.84 -4.52 12.81
C GLN A 56 -26.15 -3.85 11.61
N LEU A 57 -24.96 -3.26 11.80
CA LEU A 57 -24.17 -2.73 10.67
C LEU A 57 -23.55 -3.83 9.80
N TYR A 58 -23.50 -5.08 10.27
CA TYR A 58 -22.78 -6.18 9.60
C TYR A 58 -23.51 -6.71 8.35
N GLU A 59 -24.84 -6.56 8.27
CA GLU A 59 -25.61 -7.18 7.18
C GLU A 59 -25.69 -6.33 5.90
N MET A 60 -25.33 -5.03 5.94
CA MET A 60 -25.68 -4.09 4.86
C MET A 60 -24.51 -3.61 3.96
N GLY A 61 -23.31 -4.19 4.08
CA GLY A 61 -22.06 -3.57 3.61
C GLY A 61 -21.44 -4.05 2.29
N ASN A 62 -22.22 -4.60 1.35
CA ASN A 62 -21.74 -4.98 0.01
C ASN A 62 -22.14 -3.92 -1.02
N GLU A 63 -21.38 -2.83 -1.16
CA GLU A 63 -21.39 -2.05 -2.41
C GLU A 63 -20.22 -1.05 -2.50
N SER A 64 -19.88 -0.74 -3.75
CA SER A 64 -18.84 0.17 -4.23
C SER A 64 -19.12 1.63 -3.83
N ILE A 65 -18.23 2.54 -4.23
CA ILE A 65 -18.31 3.98 -3.96
C ILE A 65 -19.54 4.56 -4.69
N ASP A 66 -20.71 4.41 -4.08
CA ASP A 66 -21.96 5.01 -4.54
C ASP A 66 -22.33 6.23 -3.68
N ALA A 67 -23.16 7.12 -4.21
CA ALA A 67 -23.62 8.33 -3.51
C ALA A 67 -24.37 8.02 -2.19
N GLY A 68 -24.83 6.77 -2.01
CA GLY A 68 -25.47 6.22 -0.81
C GLY A 68 -24.53 5.56 0.22
N ALA A 69 -23.22 5.44 -0.04
CA ALA A 69 -22.32 4.73 0.87
C ALA A 69 -22.21 5.39 2.26
N GLN A 70 -22.20 4.60 3.33
CA GLN A 70 -22.06 5.07 4.71
C GLN A 70 -20.81 5.96 4.87
N PRO A 71 -20.83 7.00 5.74
CA PRO A 71 -19.72 7.95 5.88
C PRO A 71 -18.36 7.29 6.16
N VAL A 72 -18.34 6.21 6.94
CA VAL A 72 -17.12 5.45 7.28
C VAL A 72 -16.54 4.75 6.06
N VAL A 73 -17.37 4.17 5.19
CA VAL A 73 -16.93 3.52 3.94
C VAL A 73 -16.21 4.52 3.05
N ARG A 74 -16.79 5.72 2.89
CA ARG A 74 -16.17 6.82 2.12
C ARG A 74 -14.86 7.29 2.75
N ALA A 75 -14.80 7.36 4.08
CA ALA A 75 -13.58 7.75 4.78
C ALA A 75 -12.44 6.75 4.58
N VAL A 76 -12.70 5.44 4.67
CA VAL A 76 -11.67 4.40 4.42
C VAL A 76 -11.19 4.46 2.98
N TRP A 77 -12.10 4.55 2.01
CA TRP A 77 -11.72 4.65 0.59
C TRP A 77 -10.90 5.90 0.31
N TYR A 78 -11.27 7.04 0.88
CA TYR A 78 -10.46 8.26 0.78
C TYR A 78 -9.03 8.04 1.30
N LEU A 79 -8.86 7.41 2.46
CA LEU A 79 -7.52 7.15 3.01
C LEU A 79 -6.69 6.22 2.11
N ILE A 80 -7.33 5.20 1.53
CA ILE A 80 -6.68 4.27 0.60
C ILE A 80 -6.25 5.00 -0.67
N THR A 81 -7.15 5.74 -1.32
CA THR A 81 -6.85 6.49 -2.55
C THR A 81 -5.78 7.54 -2.30
N TYR A 82 -5.91 8.32 -1.22
CA TYR A 82 -4.92 9.33 -0.86
C TYR A 82 -3.54 8.70 -0.60
N ALA A 83 -3.47 7.54 0.06
CA ALA A 83 -2.19 6.84 0.25
C ALA A 83 -1.54 6.44 -1.08
N LEU A 84 -2.35 5.97 -2.04
CA LEU A 84 -1.88 5.58 -3.37
C LEU A 84 -1.41 6.79 -4.18
N ASP A 85 -2.19 7.87 -4.19
CA ASP A 85 -1.84 9.13 -4.87
C ASP A 85 -0.54 9.74 -4.33
N GLN A 86 -0.27 9.57 -3.03
CA GLN A 86 0.96 10.04 -2.38
C GLN A 86 2.13 9.03 -2.45
N GLY A 87 1.96 7.87 -3.08
CA GLY A 87 3.00 6.83 -3.14
C GLY A 87 3.38 6.27 -1.77
N ALA A 88 2.45 6.21 -0.81
CA ALA A 88 2.72 5.74 0.53
C ALA A 88 2.90 4.21 0.58
N SER A 89 3.93 3.74 1.28
CA SER A 89 4.20 2.31 1.47
C SER A 89 3.30 1.68 2.53
N ASP A 90 2.91 2.44 3.55
CA ASP A 90 2.11 1.96 4.67
C ASP A 90 1.11 3.03 5.14
N ILE A 91 -0.12 2.62 5.43
CA ILE A 91 -1.13 3.38 6.15
C ILE A 91 -1.19 2.84 7.59
N HIS A 92 -1.08 3.72 8.56
CA HIS A 92 -1.13 3.41 9.98
C HIS A 92 -2.36 4.04 10.61
N LEU A 93 -3.24 3.22 11.19
CA LEU A 93 -4.34 3.64 12.05
C LEU A 93 -3.96 3.30 13.49
N GLU A 94 -3.86 4.32 14.34
CA GLU A 94 -3.36 4.15 15.70
C GLU A 94 -4.28 4.81 16.73
N PRO A 95 -4.89 4.03 17.64
CA PRO A 95 -5.66 4.62 18.72
C PRO A 95 -4.71 5.17 19.78
N LYS A 96 -4.94 6.41 20.21
CA LYS A 96 -4.33 7.01 21.41
C LYS A 96 -5.41 7.22 22.46
N ARG A 97 -5.04 7.81 23.59
CA ARG A 97 -5.93 8.00 24.74
C ARG A 97 -7.16 8.83 24.39
N ASP A 98 -6.94 9.97 23.75
CA ASP A 98 -7.97 11.00 23.54
C ASP A 98 -8.42 11.10 22.07
N GLU A 99 -7.55 10.69 21.15
CA GLU A 99 -7.79 10.73 19.70
C GLU A 99 -7.16 9.52 19.02
N ALA A 100 -7.50 9.30 17.75
CA ALA A 100 -6.77 8.37 16.89
C ALA A 100 -5.95 9.13 15.84
N LEU A 101 -4.81 8.56 15.47
CA LEU A 101 -3.94 9.09 14.44
C LEU A 101 -4.05 8.25 13.18
N VAL A 102 -4.15 8.92 12.03
CA VAL A 102 -3.86 8.33 10.73
C VAL A 102 -2.50 8.83 10.29
N ARG A 103 -1.57 7.92 10.07
CA ARG A 103 -0.21 8.22 9.58
C ARG A 103 0.07 7.46 8.31
N MET A 104 0.91 8.00 7.45
CA MET A 104 1.33 7.35 6.22
C MET A 104 2.86 7.34 6.15
N ARG A 105 3.43 6.23 5.71
CA ARG A 105 4.85 6.16 5.40
C ARG A 105 5.05 6.53 3.94
N ILE A 106 5.68 7.67 3.71
CA ILE A 106 5.99 8.19 2.37
C ILE A 106 7.51 8.33 2.31
N ASP A 107 8.13 7.74 1.29
CA ASP A 107 9.59 7.71 1.13
C ASP A 107 10.35 7.26 2.39
N GLY A 108 9.78 6.28 3.10
CA GLY A 108 10.33 5.74 4.34
C GLY A 108 10.08 6.58 5.59
N ILE A 109 9.59 7.82 5.47
CA ILE A 109 9.32 8.73 6.58
C ILE A 109 7.85 8.66 6.98
N LEU A 110 7.56 8.70 8.28
CA LEU A 110 6.20 8.56 8.81
C LEU A 110 5.57 9.93 9.07
N HIS A 111 4.50 10.24 8.33
CA HIS A 111 3.78 11.51 8.37
C HIS A 111 2.42 11.36 9.03
N THR A 112 2.06 12.23 9.97
CA THR A 112 0.69 12.30 10.49
C THR A 112 -0.18 13.10 9.54
N VAL A 113 -1.11 12.42 8.87
CA VAL A 113 -1.98 13.04 7.84
C VAL A 113 -3.32 13.49 8.44
N HIS A 114 -3.88 12.73 9.38
CA HIS A 114 -5.12 13.09 10.05
C HIS A 114 -5.13 12.73 11.53
N ARG A 115 -5.93 13.50 12.28
CA ARG A 115 -6.34 13.23 13.65
C ARG A 115 -7.84 13.02 13.67
N LEU A 116 -8.29 11.96 14.34
CA LEU A 116 -9.67 11.51 14.32
C LEU A 116 -10.25 11.48 15.73
N PRO A 117 -11.54 11.82 15.90
CA PRO A 117 -12.24 11.57 17.15
C PRO A 117 -12.18 10.08 17.51
N ARG A 118 -11.88 9.78 18.78
CA ARG A 118 -11.79 8.40 19.27
C ARG A 118 -13.06 7.59 19.01
N LEU A 119 -14.22 8.24 19.04
CA LEU A 119 -15.53 7.60 18.84
C LEU A 119 -15.69 6.94 17.47
N VAL A 120 -15.11 7.51 16.41
CA VAL A 120 -15.25 7.01 15.03
C VAL A 120 -14.22 5.91 14.71
N TYR A 121 -13.14 5.82 15.50
CA TYR A 121 -12.04 4.92 15.24
C TYR A 121 -12.43 3.43 15.13
N PRO A 122 -13.26 2.86 16.02
CA PRO A 122 -13.65 1.44 15.93
C PRO A 122 -14.36 1.11 14.61
N ALA A 123 -15.14 2.05 14.06
CA ALA A 123 -15.84 1.85 12.80
C ALA A 123 -14.86 1.76 11.61
N LEU A 124 -13.81 2.58 11.61
CA LEU A 124 -12.74 2.50 10.61
C LEU A 124 -12.01 1.14 10.68
N VAL A 125 -11.67 0.69 11.88
CA VAL A 125 -11.03 -0.64 12.08
C VAL A 125 -11.93 -1.75 11.56
N SER A 126 -13.21 -1.73 11.92
CA SER A 126 -14.20 -2.71 11.45
C SER A 126 -14.25 -2.76 9.93
N ARG A 127 -14.34 -1.60 9.26
CA ARG A 127 -14.40 -1.54 7.81
C ARG A 127 -13.12 -2.07 7.15
N VAL A 128 -11.95 -1.78 7.69
CA VAL A 128 -10.68 -2.34 7.18
C VAL A 128 -10.63 -3.85 7.39
N LYS A 129 -11.10 -4.37 8.53
CA LYS A 129 -11.22 -5.81 8.78
C LYS A 129 -12.16 -6.48 7.78
N THR A 130 -13.30 -5.87 7.46
CA THR A 130 -14.22 -6.38 6.42
C THR A 130 -13.52 -6.51 5.06
N LEU A 131 -12.79 -5.47 4.63
CA LEU A 131 -12.05 -5.51 3.35
C LEU A 131 -11.06 -6.68 3.32
N ALA A 132 -10.31 -6.87 4.41
CA ALA A 132 -9.29 -7.91 4.53
C ALA A 132 -9.83 -9.29 4.95
N ARG A 133 -11.15 -9.47 5.04
CA ARG A 133 -11.83 -10.71 5.47
C ARG A 133 -11.37 -11.21 6.85
N LEU A 134 -11.12 -10.28 7.76
CA LEU A 134 -10.73 -10.55 9.15
C LEU A 134 -11.96 -10.72 10.05
N ASP A 135 -11.78 -11.40 11.18
CA ASP A 135 -12.81 -11.53 12.21
C ASP A 135 -12.94 -10.18 12.94
N ILE A 136 -14.08 -9.52 12.74
CA ILE A 136 -14.39 -8.21 13.31
C ILE A 136 -14.72 -8.33 14.81
N ALA A 137 -15.30 -9.46 15.23
CA ALA A 137 -15.66 -9.72 16.62
C ALA A 137 -14.43 -10.02 17.47
N GLU A 138 -13.42 -10.69 16.90
CA GLU A 138 -12.15 -10.90 17.59
C GLU A 138 -11.30 -9.63 17.61
N ARG A 139 -11.00 -9.13 18.83
CA ARG A 139 -10.24 -7.89 19.07
C ARG A 139 -9.06 -8.07 20.02
N ARG A 140 -8.84 -9.29 20.51
CA ARG A 140 -7.89 -9.62 21.58
C ARG A 140 -6.64 -10.31 21.06
N ARG A 141 -6.59 -10.64 19.77
CA ARG A 141 -5.47 -11.34 19.12
C ARG A 141 -5.03 -10.60 17.86
N PRO A 142 -3.75 -10.67 17.50
CA PRO A 142 -3.30 -10.20 16.20
C PRO A 142 -4.02 -10.94 15.06
N GLN A 143 -4.26 -10.24 13.96
CA GLN A 143 -4.84 -10.83 12.75
C GLN A 143 -4.14 -10.26 11.52
N ASP A 144 -3.96 -11.11 10.51
CA ASP A 144 -3.34 -10.74 9.25
C ASP A 144 -4.24 -11.16 8.09
N GLY A 145 -4.40 -10.26 7.13
CA GLY A 145 -5.30 -10.44 6.00
C GLY A 145 -4.80 -9.69 4.79
N ARG A 146 -5.51 -9.85 3.68
CA ARG A 146 -5.18 -9.18 2.43
C ARG A 146 -6.43 -8.88 1.64
N PHE A 147 -6.39 -7.82 0.86
CA PHE A 147 -7.42 -7.49 -0.11
C PHE A 147 -6.78 -6.85 -1.34
N LYS A 148 -7.50 -6.91 -2.46
CA LYS A 148 -7.09 -6.26 -3.70
C LYS A 148 -7.99 -5.07 -3.96
N THR A 149 -7.42 -4.03 -4.56
CA THR A 149 -8.14 -2.85 -5.03
C THR A 149 -7.53 -2.39 -6.36
N ALA A 150 -8.15 -1.39 -6.99
CA ALA A 150 -7.65 -0.80 -8.22
C ALA A 150 -7.31 0.67 -7.98
N HIS A 151 -6.22 1.11 -8.62
CA HIS A 151 -5.82 2.51 -8.70
C HIS A 151 -5.63 2.87 -10.16
N GLY A 152 -6.61 3.58 -10.74
CA GLY A 152 -6.71 3.72 -12.19
C GLY A 152 -6.89 2.35 -12.85
N GLU A 153 -5.98 1.98 -13.75
CA GLU A 153 -5.97 0.69 -14.44
C GLU A 153 -5.13 -0.39 -13.72
N THR A 154 -4.40 -0.03 -12.67
CA THR A 154 -3.48 -0.94 -11.97
C THR A 154 -4.17 -1.63 -10.81
N GLU A 155 -4.06 -2.96 -10.74
CA GLU A 155 -4.46 -3.74 -9.56
C GLU A 155 -3.37 -3.64 -8.48
N VAL A 156 -3.80 -3.33 -7.26
CA VAL A 156 -2.93 -3.17 -6.09
C VAL A 156 -3.37 -4.16 -5.01
N GLU A 157 -2.44 -4.95 -4.48
CA GLU A 157 -2.70 -5.81 -3.32
C GLU A 157 -2.35 -5.03 -2.04
N MET A 158 -3.18 -5.16 -1.00
CA MET A 158 -2.94 -4.55 0.29
C MET A 158 -2.89 -5.63 1.37
N ARG A 159 -1.81 -5.63 2.16
CA ARG A 159 -1.65 -6.53 3.31
C ARG A 159 -2.06 -5.78 4.57
N VAL A 160 -2.98 -6.34 5.34
CA VAL A 160 -3.52 -5.74 6.55
C VAL A 160 -3.06 -6.54 7.76
N SER A 161 -2.56 -5.84 8.77
CA SER A 161 -2.25 -6.43 10.07
C SER A 161 -2.92 -5.62 11.17
N THR A 162 -3.61 -6.30 12.09
CA THR A 162 -4.24 -5.70 13.26
C THR A 162 -3.63 -6.26 14.53
N VAL A 163 -3.40 -5.42 15.54
CA VAL A 163 -2.85 -5.84 16.83
C VAL A 163 -3.56 -5.11 17.98
N PRO A 164 -3.98 -5.80 19.06
CA PRO A 164 -4.52 -5.15 20.24
C PRO A 164 -3.46 -4.28 20.93
N VAL A 165 -3.85 -3.05 21.31
CA VAL A 165 -3.03 -2.08 22.05
C VAL A 165 -3.86 -1.45 23.18
N ALA A 166 -3.23 -0.63 24.03
CA ALA A 166 -3.86 -0.10 25.25
C ALA A 166 -5.20 0.64 25.03
N PHE A 167 -5.40 1.29 23.88
CA PHE A 167 -6.56 2.14 23.61
C PHE A 167 -7.47 1.60 22.47
N GLY A 168 -7.28 0.35 22.05
CA GLY A 168 -8.04 -0.27 20.97
C GLY A 168 -7.18 -1.18 20.12
N GLU A 169 -7.49 -1.30 18.83
CA GLU A 169 -6.69 -2.08 17.89
C GLU A 169 -5.88 -1.16 16.99
N LYS A 170 -4.57 -1.37 16.91
CA LYS A 170 -3.73 -0.71 15.91
C LYS A 170 -3.84 -1.47 14.61
N VAL A 171 -3.98 -0.76 13.49
CA VAL A 171 -4.04 -1.34 12.14
C VAL A 171 -2.90 -0.78 11.30
N VAL A 172 -2.26 -1.65 10.54
CA VAL A 172 -1.32 -1.29 9.48
C VAL A 172 -1.80 -1.90 8.18
N VAL A 173 -1.94 -1.06 7.15
CA VAL A 173 -2.20 -1.48 5.78
C VAL A 173 -0.95 -1.21 4.98
N ARG A 174 -0.28 -2.25 4.50
CA ARG A 174 0.87 -2.13 3.61
C ARG A 174 0.39 -2.20 2.18
N VAL A 175 0.75 -1.19 1.40
CA VAL A 175 0.50 -1.13 -0.04
C VAL A 175 1.55 -1.99 -0.72
N PHE A 176 1.11 -2.99 -1.47
CA PHE A 176 1.94 -3.76 -2.37
C PHE A 176 1.61 -3.34 -3.79
N ASP A 177 2.47 -2.52 -4.37
CA ASP A 177 2.37 -2.11 -5.77
C ASP A 177 3.19 -3.06 -6.65
N PRO A 178 2.56 -3.93 -7.46
CA PRO A 178 3.27 -4.84 -8.36
C PRO A 178 4.02 -4.07 -9.47
N GLY A 179 3.53 -2.89 -9.87
CA GLY A 179 4.11 -2.06 -10.91
C GLY A 179 5.44 -1.44 -10.51
N VAL A 180 5.66 -1.21 -9.20
CA VAL A 180 6.94 -0.75 -8.66
C VAL A 180 8.04 -1.82 -8.79
N LEU A 181 7.70 -3.11 -8.93
CA LEU A 181 8.72 -4.16 -8.99
C LEU A 181 9.41 -4.25 -10.35
N THR A 182 8.69 -4.00 -11.44
CA THR A 182 9.23 -4.04 -12.81
C THR A 182 9.25 -2.64 -13.41
N GLN A 183 10.32 -1.91 -13.13
CA GLN A 183 10.57 -0.60 -13.72
C GLN A 183 11.77 -0.68 -14.66
N ASP A 184 11.83 0.27 -15.59
CA ASP A 184 13.04 0.56 -16.35
C ASP A 184 14.20 0.89 -15.38
N ILE A 185 15.39 0.35 -15.62
CA ILE A 185 16.56 0.57 -14.74
C ILE A 185 16.95 2.05 -14.63
N GLU A 186 16.56 2.86 -15.61
CA GLU A 186 16.70 4.31 -15.67
C GLU A 186 15.88 5.02 -14.59
N ARG A 187 14.80 4.39 -14.10
CA ARG A 187 13.89 4.91 -13.08
C ARG A 187 14.28 4.50 -11.65
N LEU A 188 15.33 3.68 -11.49
CA LEU A 188 15.82 3.25 -10.18
C LEU A 188 16.45 4.37 -9.33
N GLY A 189 16.62 5.58 -9.90
CA GLY A 189 17.25 6.71 -9.21
C GLY A 189 18.78 6.63 -9.16
N LEU A 190 19.39 5.79 -10.02
CA LEU A 190 20.83 5.74 -10.18
C LEU A 190 21.34 7.00 -10.88
N PHE A 191 22.42 7.58 -10.36
CA PHE A 191 23.13 8.66 -11.06
C PHE A 191 23.69 8.17 -12.40
N PRO A 192 23.92 9.06 -13.39
CA PRO A 192 24.28 8.65 -14.75
C PRO A 192 25.51 7.74 -14.85
N ARG A 193 26.52 7.97 -14.01
CA ARG A 193 27.75 7.15 -13.98
C ARG A 193 27.45 5.76 -13.43
N GLU A 194 26.74 5.66 -12.32
CA GLU A 194 26.35 4.42 -11.66
C GLU A 194 25.42 3.60 -12.54
N LEU A 195 24.48 4.25 -13.23
CA LEU A 195 23.61 3.60 -14.22
C LEU A 195 24.41 3.00 -15.38
N ALA A 196 25.43 3.72 -15.89
CA ALA A 196 26.30 3.20 -16.95
C ALA A 196 27.11 1.99 -16.48
N MET A 197 27.65 2.02 -15.25
CA MET A 197 28.33 0.86 -14.64
C MET A 197 27.35 -0.32 -14.47
N PHE A 198 26.13 -0.05 -13.99
CA PHE A 198 25.11 -1.07 -13.80
C PHE A 198 24.73 -1.75 -15.11
N ARG A 199 24.45 -0.98 -16.17
CA ARG A 199 24.25 -1.51 -17.53
C ARG A 199 25.43 -2.35 -18.03
N GLY A 200 26.66 -1.88 -17.80
CA GLY A 200 27.86 -2.63 -18.15
C GLY A 200 27.96 -3.98 -17.43
N MET A 201 27.57 -4.03 -16.15
CA MET A 201 27.52 -5.28 -15.39
C MET A 201 26.45 -6.23 -15.93
N LEU A 202 25.25 -5.73 -16.25
CA LEU A 202 24.12 -6.51 -16.80
C LEU A 202 24.39 -7.05 -18.21
N ALA A 203 25.27 -6.41 -18.99
CA ALA A 203 25.64 -6.86 -20.32
C ALA A 203 26.63 -8.05 -20.34
N ASN A 204 27.20 -8.43 -19.19
CA ASN A 204 28.11 -9.57 -19.12
C ASN A 204 27.38 -10.89 -19.30
N ARG A 205 27.99 -11.82 -20.05
CA ARG A 205 27.43 -13.17 -20.30
C ARG A 205 27.47 -14.10 -19.09
N SER A 206 28.32 -13.79 -18.11
CA SER A 206 28.51 -14.59 -16.90
C SER A 206 29.06 -13.72 -15.78
N GLY A 207 28.60 -13.95 -14.57
CA GLY A 207 29.12 -13.29 -13.38
C GLY A 207 28.16 -13.43 -12.22
N MET A 208 28.55 -12.89 -11.07
CA MET A 208 27.68 -12.80 -9.90
C MET A 208 27.52 -11.32 -9.54
N MET A 209 26.27 -10.89 -9.42
CA MET A 209 25.91 -9.57 -8.93
C MET A 209 25.22 -9.71 -7.57
N LEU A 210 25.64 -8.93 -6.59
CA LEU A 210 25.06 -8.92 -5.25
C LEU A 210 24.42 -7.56 -4.98
N VAL A 211 23.11 -7.58 -4.70
CA VAL A 211 22.37 -6.39 -4.27
C VAL A 211 22.16 -6.48 -2.76
N VAL A 212 22.87 -5.63 -2.03
CA VAL A 212 22.92 -5.66 -0.55
C VAL A 212 22.30 -4.40 0.05
N GLY A 213 21.60 -4.56 1.17
CA GLY A 213 20.92 -3.48 1.88
C GLY A 213 19.90 -4.01 2.89
N PRO A 214 19.45 -3.19 3.84
CA PRO A 214 18.46 -3.58 4.85
C PRO A 214 17.09 -3.88 4.24
N THR A 215 16.17 -4.44 5.03
CA THR A 215 14.79 -4.65 4.60
C THR A 215 14.16 -3.31 4.15
N GLY A 216 13.45 -3.33 3.02
CA GLY A 216 12.81 -2.13 2.46
C GLY A 216 13.72 -1.20 1.66
N SER A 217 15.00 -1.53 1.46
CA SER A 217 15.94 -0.68 0.70
C SER A 217 15.83 -0.80 -0.83
N GLY A 218 14.75 -1.39 -1.37
CA GLY A 218 14.56 -1.52 -2.83
C GLY A 218 15.37 -2.63 -3.53
N LYS A 219 15.89 -3.62 -2.80
CA LYS A 219 16.67 -4.74 -3.39
C LYS A 219 15.87 -5.52 -4.43
N THR A 220 14.68 -5.99 -4.06
CA THR A 220 13.80 -6.78 -4.95
C THR A 220 13.44 -5.97 -6.19
N THR A 221 13.08 -4.69 -6.03
CA THR A 221 12.83 -3.76 -7.14
C THR A 221 14.03 -3.64 -8.07
N THR A 222 15.23 -3.49 -7.52
CA THR A 222 16.47 -3.40 -8.32
C THR A 222 16.73 -4.69 -9.09
N LEU A 223 16.56 -5.85 -8.45
CA LEU A 223 16.75 -7.16 -9.07
C LEU A 223 15.71 -7.41 -10.18
N TYR A 224 14.44 -7.17 -9.92
CA TYR A 224 13.38 -7.32 -10.93
C TYR A 224 13.56 -6.36 -12.11
N SER A 225 13.98 -5.12 -11.86
CA SER A 225 14.29 -4.15 -12.92
C SER A 225 15.50 -4.59 -13.75
N ALA A 226 16.52 -5.18 -13.12
CA ALA A 226 17.65 -5.79 -13.82
C ALA A 226 17.22 -6.97 -14.69
N LEU A 227 16.40 -7.88 -14.16
CA LEU A 227 15.84 -9.01 -14.91
C LEU A 227 15.00 -8.53 -16.09
N HIS A 228 14.15 -7.51 -15.88
CA HIS A 228 13.36 -6.88 -16.93
C HIS A 228 14.25 -6.21 -18.00
N HIS A 229 15.40 -5.66 -17.63
CA HIS A 229 16.33 -5.10 -18.60
C HIS A 229 17.00 -6.18 -19.47
N VAL A 230 17.41 -7.31 -18.88
CA VAL A 230 18.13 -8.37 -19.60
C VAL A 230 17.22 -9.36 -20.32
N HIS A 231 15.93 -9.43 -19.98
CA HIS A 231 15.06 -10.45 -20.56
C HIS A 231 14.88 -10.27 -22.08
N SER A 232 14.79 -11.40 -22.77
CA SER A 232 14.34 -11.46 -24.15
C SER A 232 13.86 -12.89 -24.43
N PRO A 233 13.12 -13.14 -25.52
CA PRO A 233 12.75 -14.50 -25.93
C PRO A 233 13.94 -15.46 -26.16
N ARG A 234 15.18 -14.95 -26.18
CA ARG A 234 16.41 -15.72 -26.37
C ARG A 234 17.17 -16.00 -25.07
N ILE A 235 16.69 -15.48 -23.94
CA ILE A 235 17.37 -15.57 -22.64
C ILE A 235 16.42 -16.27 -21.66
N ASN A 236 16.82 -17.45 -21.20
CA ASN A 236 16.10 -18.21 -20.19
C ASN A 236 16.38 -17.65 -18.79
N VAL A 237 15.42 -16.88 -18.26
CA VAL A 237 15.47 -16.31 -16.92
C VAL A 237 14.75 -17.21 -15.93
N VAL A 238 15.45 -17.64 -14.88
CA VAL A 238 14.89 -18.46 -13.79
C VAL A 238 15.10 -17.78 -12.45
N THR A 239 14.06 -17.67 -11.62
CA THR A 239 14.15 -17.06 -10.28
C THR A 239 13.79 -18.07 -9.20
N LEU A 240 14.49 -17.97 -8.06
CA LEU A 240 14.20 -18.70 -6.83
C LEU A 240 13.81 -17.67 -5.76
N GLU A 241 12.62 -17.77 -5.19
CA GLU A 241 12.06 -16.70 -4.34
C GLU A 241 11.31 -17.26 -3.11
N ASP A 242 11.22 -16.48 -2.03
CA ASP A 242 10.51 -16.85 -0.81
C ASP A 242 9.79 -15.64 -0.16
N PRO A 243 8.53 -15.34 -0.52
CA PRO A 243 7.75 -15.88 -1.65
C PRO A 243 8.04 -15.13 -2.96
N ILE A 244 7.43 -15.56 -4.06
CA ILE A 244 7.37 -14.74 -5.28
C ILE A 244 6.60 -13.46 -4.98
N GLU A 245 7.24 -12.31 -5.20
CA GLU A 245 6.61 -11.01 -4.93
C GLU A 245 5.68 -10.60 -6.08
N ASN A 246 6.13 -10.68 -7.33
CA ASN A 246 5.31 -10.43 -8.50
C ASN A 246 5.54 -11.49 -9.58
N VAL A 247 4.45 -11.97 -10.20
CA VAL A 247 4.51 -12.93 -11.30
C VAL A 247 4.74 -12.16 -12.60
N HIS A 248 5.86 -12.43 -13.26
CA HIS A 248 6.22 -11.84 -14.53
C HIS A 248 6.15 -12.90 -15.63
N PRO A 249 5.36 -12.68 -16.70
CA PRO A 249 5.07 -13.71 -17.70
C PRO A 249 6.30 -14.21 -18.48
N ALA A 250 7.38 -13.43 -18.50
CA ALA A 250 8.61 -13.81 -19.19
C ALA A 250 9.62 -14.59 -18.31
N PHE A 251 9.36 -14.74 -17.00
CA PHE A 251 10.30 -15.39 -16.08
C PHE A 251 9.78 -16.76 -15.64
N ASN A 252 10.69 -17.71 -15.46
CA ASN A 252 10.38 -19.00 -14.84
C ASN A 252 10.62 -18.90 -13.33
N GLN A 253 9.57 -18.60 -12.55
CA GLN A 253 9.71 -18.28 -11.13
C GLN A 253 9.35 -19.45 -10.23
N ILE A 254 10.22 -19.77 -9.28
CA ILE A 254 10.05 -20.89 -8.34
C ILE A 254 9.94 -20.34 -6.92
N ALA A 255 8.75 -20.43 -6.33
CA ALA A 255 8.53 -20.13 -4.91
C ALA A 255 9.07 -21.28 -4.04
N MET A 256 9.81 -20.96 -2.98
CA MET A 256 10.35 -21.96 -2.06
C MET A 256 9.23 -22.63 -1.26
N GLN A 257 9.35 -23.94 -1.08
CA GLN A 257 8.41 -24.76 -0.33
C GLN A 257 9.18 -25.69 0.63
N PRO A 258 9.69 -25.18 1.76
CA PRO A 258 10.51 -25.96 2.69
C PRO A 258 9.84 -27.25 3.18
N ARG A 259 8.50 -27.26 3.28
CA ARG A 259 7.71 -28.42 3.73
C ARG A 259 7.85 -29.66 2.84
N ILE A 260 8.15 -29.48 1.56
CA ILE A 260 8.36 -30.57 0.59
C ILE A 260 9.83 -30.67 0.14
N GLY A 261 10.75 -30.00 0.84
CA GLY A 261 12.19 -30.04 0.53
C GLY A 261 12.63 -29.14 -0.63
N LEU A 262 11.76 -28.26 -1.14
CA LEU A 262 12.09 -27.27 -2.16
C LEU A 262 12.68 -26.02 -1.48
N THR A 263 14.00 -26.02 -1.28
CA THR A 263 14.79 -24.97 -0.61
C THR A 263 15.71 -24.29 -1.62
N PHE A 264 16.25 -23.11 -1.32
CA PHE A 264 17.19 -22.43 -2.22
C PHE A 264 18.32 -23.34 -2.72
N GLY A 265 18.95 -24.11 -1.82
CA GLY A 265 20.05 -25.00 -2.18
C GLY A 265 19.65 -26.19 -3.05
N THR A 266 18.47 -26.79 -2.81
CA THR A 266 17.97 -27.90 -3.64
C THR A 266 17.46 -27.41 -4.99
N SER A 267 16.77 -26.28 -5.01
CA SER A 267 16.24 -25.64 -6.22
C SER A 267 17.37 -25.15 -7.11
N LEU A 268 18.39 -24.48 -6.58
CA LEU A 268 19.53 -23.99 -7.37
C LEU A 268 20.28 -25.12 -8.08
N ARG A 269 20.52 -26.24 -7.39
CA ARG A 269 21.13 -27.44 -8.02
C ARG A 269 20.29 -27.99 -9.16
N THR A 270 18.97 -27.86 -9.09
CA THR A 270 18.05 -28.32 -10.14
C THR A 270 17.99 -27.33 -11.30
N VAL A 271 17.89 -26.04 -11.01
CA VAL A 271 17.86 -24.97 -12.02
C VAL A 271 19.11 -24.97 -12.88
N LEU A 272 20.29 -25.26 -12.34
CA LEU A 272 21.52 -25.40 -13.13
C LEU A 272 21.45 -26.50 -14.22
N ARG A 273 20.46 -27.41 -14.15
CA ARG A 273 20.20 -28.44 -15.17
C ARG A 273 18.97 -28.10 -16.05
N GLN A 274 18.48 -26.87 -16.01
CA GLN A 274 17.34 -26.39 -16.80
C GLN A 274 17.78 -25.44 -17.92
N ASP A 275 19.07 -25.46 -18.29
CA ASP A 275 19.66 -24.58 -19.30
C ASP A 275 19.37 -23.08 -19.08
N PRO A 276 19.61 -22.53 -17.86
CA PRO A 276 19.34 -21.11 -17.59
C PRO A 276 20.47 -20.22 -18.11
N ASP A 277 20.11 -19.06 -18.66
CA ASP A 277 21.05 -17.99 -19.00
C ASP A 277 21.26 -17.04 -17.82
N VAL A 278 20.18 -16.74 -17.08
CA VAL A 278 20.19 -15.84 -15.92
C VAL A 278 19.46 -16.50 -14.76
N ILE A 279 20.11 -16.55 -13.61
CA ILE A 279 19.53 -17.07 -12.35
C ILE A 279 19.48 -15.94 -11.33
N MET A 280 18.30 -15.69 -10.77
CA MET A 280 18.14 -14.87 -9.57
C MET A 280 17.82 -15.75 -8.37
N VAL A 281 18.46 -15.47 -7.24
CA VAL A 281 18.27 -16.17 -5.96
C VAL A 281 17.96 -15.13 -4.89
#